data_AF-A0A934I103-F1
#
_entry.id   AF-A0A934I103-F1
#
_cell.length_a   1.000
_cell.length_b   1.000
_cell.length_c   1.000
_cell.angle_alpha   90.00
_cell.angle_beta   90.00
_cell.angle_gamma   90.00
#
_symmetry.space_group_name_H-M   'P 1'
#
loop_
_entity.id
_entity.type
_entity.pdbx_description
1 polymer ?
#
loop_
_entity_poly.entity_id
_entity_poly.type
_entity_poly.pdbx_seq_one_letter_code
_entity_poly.pdbx_strand_id
1 'polypeptide(L)'
;MDKHKTIINKIQNYLIKNGFDEDKINNAFSPCLDKEKLKSLTDLHNFFSYWSSVFYEEDGELLALKNYKVPNNVISFYESFEPGKIPQLGGGVDLLDLNGIKEENCNLSPGAYLIQYGLITFATTVGGNVICMDLNTINNSEPRIIYADKSWFLFNEQERKLEFSFYPFEIQEEDEFLTQSIIKKYMPEISSTFTEFLEMLCSEDEWDAEDYYEKVGNKVEK
;
A
#
# COMPACT_ATOMS: atom_id res chain seq x y z
N MET A 1 -20.62 1.12 17.01
CA MET A 1 -19.39 0.39 17.38
C MET A 1 -18.41 0.66 16.26
N ASP A 2 -17.21 1.15 16.56
CA ASP A 2 -16.22 1.55 15.55
C ASP A 2 -15.89 0.36 14.62
N LYS A 3 -16.07 0.56 13.30
CA LYS A 3 -15.89 -0.47 12.26
C LYS A 3 -14.50 -1.08 12.36
N HIS A 4 -13.47 -0.24 12.51
CA HIS A 4 -12.08 -0.68 12.63
C HIS A 4 -11.83 -1.47 13.90
N LYS A 5 -12.43 -1.07 15.04
CA LYS A 5 -12.29 -1.84 16.28
C LYS A 5 -12.76 -3.29 16.13
N THR A 6 -13.82 -3.51 15.36
CA THR A 6 -14.32 -4.87 15.09
C THR A 6 -13.31 -5.67 14.26
N ILE A 7 -12.70 -5.05 13.27
CA ILE A 7 -11.70 -5.68 12.39
C ILE A 7 -10.40 -5.96 13.15
N ILE A 8 -9.91 -5.00 13.94
CA ILE A 8 -8.73 -5.19 14.79
C ILE A 8 -8.94 -6.37 15.75
N ASN A 9 -10.10 -6.46 16.40
CA ASN A 9 -10.41 -7.61 17.25
C ASN A 9 -10.37 -8.94 16.46
N LYS A 10 -10.82 -8.97 15.20
CA LYS A 10 -10.72 -10.18 14.36
C LYS A 10 -9.26 -10.52 14.06
N ILE A 11 -8.45 -9.54 13.68
CA ILE A 11 -7.01 -9.71 13.41
C ILE A 11 -6.28 -10.22 14.67
N GLN A 12 -6.52 -9.61 15.82
CA GLN A 12 -5.93 -10.03 17.09
C GLN A 12 -6.31 -11.48 17.44
N ASN A 13 -7.60 -11.83 17.32
CA ASN A 13 -8.06 -13.19 17.55
C ASN A 13 -7.46 -14.20 16.55
N TYR A 14 -7.31 -13.81 15.29
CA TYR A 14 -6.65 -14.63 14.27
C TYR A 14 -5.19 -14.93 14.66
N LEU A 15 -4.43 -13.92 15.08
CA LEU A 15 -3.05 -14.10 15.51
C LEU A 15 -2.96 -14.98 16.77
N ILE A 16 -3.80 -14.74 17.78
CA ILE A 16 -3.82 -15.56 19.01
C ILE A 16 -4.12 -17.03 18.69
N LYS A 17 -5.10 -17.30 17.81
CA LYS A 17 -5.43 -18.66 17.36
C LYS A 17 -4.27 -19.36 16.64
N ASN A 18 -3.41 -18.61 15.96
CA ASN A 18 -2.22 -19.11 15.29
C ASN A 18 -0.99 -19.21 16.20
N GLY A 19 -1.17 -19.07 17.52
CA GLY A 19 -0.13 -19.32 18.51
C GLY A 19 0.77 -18.14 18.84
N PHE A 20 0.41 -16.92 18.42
CA PHE A 20 1.11 -15.71 18.82
C PHE A 20 0.76 -15.30 20.26
N ASP A 21 1.73 -14.68 20.94
CA ASP A 21 1.62 -14.26 22.34
C ASP A 21 0.53 -13.18 22.53
N GLU A 22 -0.49 -13.50 23.33
CA GLU A 22 -1.68 -12.66 23.52
C GLU A 22 -1.34 -11.27 24.07
N ASP A 23 -0.41 -11.17 25.03
CA ASP A 23 -0.01 -9.89 25.62
C ASP A 23 0.64 -8.97 24.57
N LYS A 24 1.48 -9.53 23.69
CA LYS A 24 2.03 -8.76 22.55
C LYS A 24 0.93 -8.35 21.56
N ILE A 25 0.03 -9.25 21.19
CA ILE A 25 -1.03 -8.99 20.21
C ILE A 25 -2.04 -7.94 20.69
N ASN A 26 -2.40 -7.96 21.97
CA ASN A 26 -3.31 -6.99 22.56
C ASN A 26 -2.75 -5.55 22.50
N ASN A 27 -1.42 -5.40 22.46
CA ASN A 27 -0.73 -4.13 22.34
C ASN A 27 -0.21 -3.84 20.92
N ALA A 28 -0.52 -4.70 19.95
CA ALA A 28 0.05 -4.61 18.62
C ALA A 28 -0.65 -3.59 17.71
N PHE A 29 -1.78 -3.04 18.14
CA PHE A 29 -2.41 -1.87 17.53
C PHE A 29 -2.60 -0.81 18.61
N SER A 30 -2.17 0.41 18.34
CA SER A 30 -2.23 1.48 19.32
C SER A 30 -2.56 2.83 18.69
N PRO A 31 -3.18 3.77 19.44
CA PRO A 31 -3.41 5.10 18.92
C PRO A 31 -2.10 5.82 18.59
N CYS A 32 -2.03 6.50 17.45
CA CYS A 32 -0.89 7.33 17.10
C CYS A 32 -0.91 8.61 17.94
N LEU A 33 0.04 8.71 18.87
CA LEU A 33 0.19 9.89 19.73
C LEU A 33 1.01 11.01 19.06
N ASP A 34 1.73 10.70 17.99
CA ASP A 34 2.60 11.63 17.27
C ASP A 34 1.91 12.18 16.00
N LYS A 35 1.43 13.42 16.08
CA LYS A 35 0.77 14.08 14.96
C LYS A 35 1.70 14.35 13.78
N GLU A 36 3.02 14.41 13.98
CA GLU A 36 3.96 14.60 12.88
C GLU A 36 4.04 13.36 11.99
N LYS A 37 3.95 12.15 12.57
CA LYS A 37 3.89 10.91 11.77
C LYS A 37 2.67 10.84 10.87
N LEU A 38 1.52 11.32 11.36
CA LEU A 38 0.26 11.36 10.59
C LEU A 38 0.33 12.29 9.37
N LYS A 39 1.33 13.17 9.25
CA LYS A 39 1.52 14.01 8.04
C LYS A 39 1.80 13.19 6.79
N SER A 40 2.36 11.98 6.94
CA SER A 40 2.50 11.01 5.84
C SER A 40 1.19 10.64 5.16
N LEU A 41 0.04 10.85 5.82
CA LEU A 41 -1.30 10.61 5.27
C LEU A 41 -2.15 11.88 5.14
N THR A 42 -1.80 12.96 5.83
CA THR A 42 -2.62 14.18 5.92
C THR A 42 -2.07 15.39 5.16
N ASP A 43 -0.76 15.41 4.87
CA ASP A 43 -0.09 16.48 4.13
C ASP A 43 0.92 15.90 3.12
N LEU A 44 0.38 15.12 2.16
CA LEU A 44 1.18 14.28 1.26
C LEU A 44 2.30 15.05 0.56
N HIS A 45 1.96 16.14 -0.14
CA HIS A 45 2.94 16.91 -0.91
C HIS A 45 4.08 17.42 -0.02
N ASN A 46 3.78 18.19 1.02
CA ASN A 46 4.86 18.82 1.80
C ASN A 46 5.67 17.78 2.57
N PHE A 47 5.01 16.73 3.06
CA PHE A 47 5.68 15.66 3.79
C PHE A 47 6.65 14.89 2.89
N PHE A 48 6.20 14.39 1.74
CA PHE A 48 7.05 13.60 0.85
C PHE A 48 8.08 14.44 0.12
N SER A 49 7.80 15.70 -0.25
CA SER A 49 8.82 16.60 -0.79
C SER A 49 9.93 16.92 0.21
N TYR A 50 9.62 16.95 1.51
CA TYR A 50 10.64 17.17 2.54
C TYR A 50 11.47 15.92 2.86
N TRP A 51 10.82 14.74 2.89
CA TRP A 51 11.45 13.51 3.37
C TRP A 51 11.98 12.58 2.27
N SER A 52 11.59 12.76 1.01
CA SER A 52 12.04 11.90 -0.08
C SER A 52 13.56 11.98 -0.24
N SER A 53 14.20 10.82 -0.36
CA SER A 53 15.60 10.72 -0.79
C SER A 53 15.76 10.59 -2.30
N VAL A 54 14.65 10.49 -3.03
CA VAL A 54 14.58 10.20 -4.47
C VAL A 54 14.23 11.45 -5.29
N PHE A 55 13.30 12.27 -4.78
CA PHE A 55 12.79 13.45 -5.46
C PHE A 55 13.23 14.73 -4.77
N TYR A 56 13.56 15.75 -5.56
CA TYR A 56 13.88 17.08 -5.06
C TYR A 56 12.72 18.03 -5.37
N GLU A 57 12.38 18.91 -4.43
CA GLU A 57 11.23 19.82 -4.56
C GLU A 57 11.29 20.68 -5.84
N GLU A 58 12.49 21.04 -6.28
CA GLU A 58 12.73 21.87 -7.47
C GLU A 58 12.41 21.18 -8.80
N ASP A 59 12.41 19.85 -8.84
CA ASP A 59 12.17 19.05 -10.04
C ASP A 59 10.66 18.82 -10.29
N GLY A 60 9.85 18.99 -9.24
CA GLY A 60 8.39 19.08 -9.35
C GLY A 60 7.65 17.77 -9.60
N GLU A 61 8.29 16.61 -9.53
CA GLU A 61 7.66 15.30 -9.77
C GLU A 61 6.55 15.00 -8.77
N LEU A 62 6.71 15.49 -7.52
CA LEU A 62 5.73 15.31 -6.47
C LEU A 62 4.59 16.33 -6.50
N LEU A 63 4.57 17.32 -7.42
CA LEU A 63 3.53 18.35 -7.47
C LEU A 63 2.11 17.78 -7.60
N ALA A 64 1.97 16.62 -8.26
CA ALA A 64 0.70 15.92 -8.39
C ALA A 64 0.10 15.54 -7.02
N LEU A 65 0.92 15.32 -5.97
CA LEU A 65 0.49 15.02 -4.61
C LEU A 65 -0.42 16.09 -3.99
N LYS A 66 -0.37 17.34 -4.47
CA LYS A 66 -1.29 18.41 -4.03
C LYS A 66 -2.75 18.11 -4.35
N ASN A 67 -2.99 17.24 -5.35
CA ASN A 67 -4.34 16.89 -5.80
C ASN A 67 -4.90 15.65 -5.11
N TYR A 68 -4.07 14.91 -4.39
CA TYR A 68 -4.48 13.69 -3.71
C TYR A 68 -4.81 13.94 -2.24
N LYS A 69 -5.77 13.17 -1.74
CA LYS A 69 -6.15 13.16 -0.33
C LYS A 69 -6.39 11.73 0.11
N VAL A 70 -5.75 11.31 1.19
CA VAL A 70 -6.08 10.03 1.84
C VAL A 70 -7.46 10.18 2.48
N PRO A 71 -8.40 9.24 2.24
CA PRO A 71 -9.71 9.34 2.84
C PRO A 71 -9.67 9.28 4.39
N ASN A 72 -10.55 10.04 5.03
CA ASN A 72 -10.61 10.13 6.50
C ASN A 72 -10.74 8.77 7.19
N ASN A 73 -11.39 7.80 6.55
CA ASN A 73 -11.51 6.45 7.10
C ASN A 73 -10.13 5.82 7.37
N VAL A 74 -9.21 5.93 6.42
CA VAL A 74 -7.84 5.42 6.55
C VAL A 74 -7.05 6.23 7.59
N ILE A 75 -7.19 7.56 7.57
CA ILE A 75 -6.52 8.43 8.56
C ILE A 75 -6.97 8.07 9.98
N SER A 76 -8.28 7.90 10.21
CA SER A 76 -8.83 7.52 11.51
C SER A 76 -8.41 6.11 11.95
N PHE A 77 -8.21 5.19 11.00
CA PHE A 77 -7.60 3.89 11.29
C PHE A 77 -6.20 4.08 11.87
N TYR A 78 -5.28 4.75 11.16
CA TYR A 78 -3.92 4.96 11.66
C TYR A 78 -3.84 5.87 12.90
N GLU A 79 -4.78 6.79 13.07
CA GLU A 79 -4.87 7.62 14.27
C GLU A 79 -5.23 6.79 15.51
N SER A 80 -6.09 5.77 15.36
CA SER A 80 -6.64 5.01 16.50
C SER A 80 -6.02 3.62 16.68
N PHE A 81 -5.50 3.05 15.61
CA PHE A 81 -5.07 1.66 15.47
C PHE A 81 -3.82 1.56 14.59
N GLU A 82 -2.81 2.41 14.82
CA GLU A 82 -1.52 2.29 14.16
C GLU A 82 -0.97 0.86 14.41
N PRO A 83 -0.65 0.09 13.36
CA PRO A 83 0.02 -1.18 13.50
C PRO A 83 1.36 -0.99 14.23
N GLY A 84 1.66 -1.85 15.19
CA GLY A 84 2.97 -1.93 15.83
C GLY A 84 3.79 -3.06 15.24
N LYS A 85 4.64 -3.68 16.07
CA LYS A 85 5.35 -4.92 15.71
C LYS A 85 4.40 -6.11 15.73
N ILE A 86 3.47 -6.16 14.77
CA ILE A 86 2.61 -7.32 14.55
C ILE A 86 3.39 -8.40 13.80
N PRO A 87 3.06 -9.69 14.03
CA PRO A 87 3.42 -10.73 13.09
C PRO A 87 2.73 -10.53 11.74
N GLN A 88 3.28 -11.21 10.74
CA GLN A 88 2.69 -11.29 9.41
C GLN A 88 1.27 -11.85 9.45
N LEU A 89 0.40 -11.30 8.60
CA LEU A 89 -1.01 -11.64 8.47
C LEU A 89 -1.26 -12.55 7.26
N GLY A 90 -2.53 -12.90 7.03
CA GLY A 90 -2.93 -13.71 5.87
C GLY A 90 -2.39 -13.13 4.55
N GLY A 91 -2.02 -14.00 3.62
CA GLY A 91 -1.40 -13.58 2.36
C GLY A 91 0.10 -13.29 2.45
N GLY A 92 0.76 -13.54 3.59
CA GLY A 92 2.17 -13.20 3.75
C GLY A 92 2.40 -11.69 3.84
N VAL A 93 1.44 -10.95 4.41
CA VAL A 93 1.39 -9.49 4.40
C VAL A 93 1.82 -8.88 5.74
N ASP A 94 2.71 -7.90 5.67
CA ASP A 94 3.13 -7.06 6.79
C ASP A 94 2.50 -5.65 6.64
N LEU A 95 1.57 -5.31 7.56
CA LEU A 95 1.02 -3.95 7.65
C LEU A 95 2.08 -3.01 8.24
N LEU A 96 2.28 -1.86 7.60
CA LEU A 96 3.26 -0.88 8.04
C LEU A 96 2.64 0.06 9.09
N ASP A 97 3.46 0.44 10.07
CA ASP A 97 3.21 1.59 10.92
C ASP A 97 3.46 2.90 10.12
N LEU A 98 3.21 4.07 10.71
CA LEU A 98 3.39 5.34 9.99
C LEU A 98 4.87 5.63 9.66
N ASN A 99 5.81 5.07 10.43
CA ASN A 99 7.23 5.18 10.11
C ASN A 99 7.61 4.28 8.93
N GLY A 100 7.03 3.09 8.84
CA GLY A 100 7.19 2.16 7.72
C GLY A 100 6.60 2.74 6.44
N ILE A 101 5.40 3.34 6.51
CA ILE A 101 4.83 4.10 5.38
C ILE A 101 5.80 5.19 4.93
N LYS A 102 6.33 5.98 5.87
CA LYS A 102 7.32 7.00 5.54
C LYS A 102 8.53 6.37 4.85
N GLU A 103 9.13 5.36 5.44
CA GLU A 103 10.36 4.73 4.93
C GLU A 103 10.16 4.16 3.52
N GLU A 104 9.12 3.37 3.32
CA GLU A 104 8.80 2.76 2.02
C GLU A 104 8.58 3.80 0.92
N ASN A 105 7.84 4.86 1.22
CA ASN A 105 7.48 5.88 0.23
C ASN A 105 8.53 7.01 0.10
N CYS A 106 9.59 7.03 0.91
CA CYS A 106 10.66 8.04 0.80
C CYS A 106 12.00 7.45 0.34
N ASN A 107 12.27 6.18 0.65
CA ASN A 107 13.63 5.62 0.58
C ASN A 107 13.74 4.28 -0.15
N LEU A 108 12.64 3.52 -0.29
CA LEU A 108 12.70 2.14 -0.76
C LEU A 108 12.02 1.96 -2.11
N SER A 109 12.59 1.08 -2.94
CA SER A 109 12.02 0.72 -4.23
C SER A 109 11.06 -0.47 -4.09
N PRO A 110 9.89 -0.47 -4.75
CA PRO A 110 9.41 0.56 -5.68
C PRO A 110 8.60 1.69 -5.03
N GLY A 111 8.28 1.60 -3.72
CA GLY A 111 7.36 2.51 -3.03
C GLY A 111 7.69 4.00 -3.21
N ALA A 112 8.96 4.36 -3.05
CA ALA A 112 9.45 5.72 -3.19
C ALA A 112 9.24 6.31 -4.57
N TYR A 113 9.17 5.49 -5.63
CA TYR A 113 8.92 5.95 -6.99
C TYR A 113 7.43 5.96 -7.36
N LEU A 114 6.63 5.10 -6.72
CA LEU A 114 5.20 4.96 -6.99
C LEU A 114 4.38 6.13 -6.41
N ILE A 115 4.89 6.80 -5.37
CA ILE A 115 4.20 7.91 -4.70
C ILE A 115 3.86 9.06 -5.65
N GLN A 116 4.69 9.38 -6.64
CA GLN A 116 4.42 10.44 -7.63
C GLN A 116 3.14 10.19 -8.45
N TYR A 117 2.68 8.93 -8.51
CA TYR A 117 1.48 8.51 -9.23
C TYR A 117 0.24 8.41 -8.33
N GLY A 118 0.32 8.88 -7.07
CA GLY A 118 -0.79 8.80 -6.11
C GLY A 118 -0.99 7.41 -5.50
N LEU A 119 0.07 6.57 -5.52
CA LEU A 119 0.07 5.23 -4.93
C LEU A 119 0.87 5.26 -3.62
N ILE A 120 0.22 5.02 -2.48
CA ILE A 120 0.88 5.02 -1.17
C ILE A 120 1.07 3.58 -0.70
N THR A 121 2.31 3.15 -0.56
CA THR A 121 2.66 1.86 0.05
C THR A 121 2.30 1.89 1.54
N PHE A 122 1.49 0.94 1.99
CA PHE A 122 1.07 0.83 3.40
C PHE A 122 1.19 -0.59 3.96
N ALA A 123 1.51 -1.55 3.10
CA ALA A 123 1.81 -2.92 3.46
C ALA A 123 2.83 -3.49 2.48
N THR A 124 3.51 -4.55 2.89
CA THR A 124 4.49 -5.28 2.07
C THR A 124 4.26 -6.77 2.17
N THR A 125 4.80 -7.55 1.23
CA THR A 125 4.84 -9.02 1.33
C THR A 125 6.19 -9.52 1.83
N VAL A 126 6.29 -10.80 2.22
CA VAL A 126 7.56 -11.48 2.57
C VAL A 126 8.67 -11.22 1.54
N GLY A 127 8.33 -11.29 0.26
CA GLY A 127 9.23 -11.09 -0.88
C GLY A 127 9.62 -9.63 -1.11
N GLY A 128 9.08 -8.69 -0.33
CA GLY A 128 9.34 -7.26 -0.46
C GLY A 128 8.58 -6.62 -1.62
N ASN A 129 7.47 -7.21 -2.05
CA ASN A 129 6.54 -6.55 -2.97
C ASN A 129 5.65 -5.59 -2.20
N VAL A 130 5.18 -4.53 -2.86
CA VAL A 130 4.44 -3.47 -2.19
C VAL A 130 2.94 -3.61 -2.42
N ILE A 131 2.18 -3.28 -1.38
CA ILE A 131 0.73 -3.18 -1.44
C ILE A 131 0.37 -1.71 -1.20
N CYS A 132 -0.31 -1.14 -2.20
CA CYS A 132 -0.53 0.28 -2.29
C CYS A 132 -2.02 0.63 -2.16
N MET A 133 -2.30 1.74 -1.47
CA MET A 133 -3.55 2.47 -1.64
C MET A 133 -3.48 3.25 -2.94
N ASP A 134 -4.41 2.99 -3.85
CA ASP A 134 -4.54 3.78 -5.08
C ASP A 134 -5.48 4.96 -4.86
N LEU A 135 -4.92 6.16 -4.67
CA LEU A 135 -5.69 7.37 -4.45
C LEU A 135 -6.36 7.91 -5.73
N ASN A 136 -6.09 7.32 -6.89
CA ASN A 136 -6.77 7.64 -8.14
C ASN A 136 -8.16 6.99 -8.23
N THR A 137 -8.40 5.93 -7.45
CA THR A 137 -9.64 5.15 -7.48
C THR A 137 -10.23 5.02 -6.09
N ILE A 138 -11.27 5.84 -5.81
CA ILE A 138 -11.96 5.86 -4.52
C ILE A 138 -13.33 5.17 -4.65
N ASN A 139 -13.53 4.09 -3.89
CA ASN A 139 -14.77 3.34 -3.80
C ASN A 139 -15.31 3.46 -2.37
N ASN A 140 -16.59 3.80 -2.22
CA ASN A 140 -17.23 3.92 -0.89
C ASN A 140 -16.45 4.81 0.11
N SER A 141 -15.82 5.89 -0.37
CA SER A 141 -14.95 6.77 0.43
C SER A 141 -13.67 6.12 0.97
N GLU A 142 -13.19 5.06 0.33
CA GLU A 142 -11.95 4.36 0.66
C GLU A 142 -11.14 4.13 -0.65
N PRO A 143 -9.80 4.09 -0.61
CA PRO A 143 -9.02 3.75 -1.80
C PRO A 143 -9.18 2.25 -2.09
N ARG A 144 -9.12 1.87 -3.37
CA ARG A 144 -8.86 0.47 -3.71
C ARG A 144 -7.43 0.09 -3.32
N ILE A 145 -7.20 -1.20 -3.09
CA ILE A 145 -5.89 -1.74 -2.71
C ILE A 145 -5.34 -2.55 -3.87
N ILE A 146 -4.13 -2.19 -4.30
CA ILE A 146 -3.46 -2.83 -5.43
C ILE A 146 -2.15 -3.46 -5.01
N TYR A 147 -1.76 -4.51 -5.72
CA TYR A 147 -0.46 -5.17 -5.59
C TYR A 147 0.52 -4.62 -6.63
N ALA A 148 1.78 -4.44 -6.25
CA ALA A 148 2.86 -4.07 -7.15
C ALA A 148 4.10 -4.94 -6.87
N ASP A 149 4.45 -5.81 -7.81
CA ASP A 149 5.69 -6.54 -7.73
C ASP A 149 6.86 -5.61 -8.01
N LYS A 150 7.90 -5.68 -7.18
CA LYS A 150 9.09 -4.84 -7.33
C LYS A 150 9.81 -5.06 -8.66
N SER A 151 9.71 -6.26 -9.24
CA SER A 151 10.34 -6.60 -10.53
C SER A 151 9.68 -5.92 -11.72
N TRP A 152 8.50 -5.33 -11.54
CA TRP A 152 7.78 -4.66 -12.64
C TRP A 152 8.26 -3.24 -12.91
N PHE A 153 9.12 -2.69 -12.06
CA PHE A 153 9.46 -1.28 -12.09
C PHE A 153 10.95 -1.07 -12.25
N LEU A 154 11.33 -0.26 -13.23
CA LEU A 154 12.68 0.26 -13.38
C LEU A 154 12.59 1.78 -13.40
N PHE A 155 13.33 2.46 -12.52
CA PHE A 155 13.32 3.92 -12.53
C PHE A 155 14.29 4.45 -13.59
N ASN A 156 13.74 5.24 -14.52
CA ASN A 156 14.52 5.94 -15.53
C ASN A 156 14.97 7.30 -14.96
N GLU A 157 16.25 7.40 -14.61
CA GLU A 157 16.84 8.62 -14.03
C GLU A 157 16.81 9.83 -14.97
N GLN A 158 16.83 9.62 -16.29
CA GLN A 158 16.85 10.72 -17.27
C GLN A 158 15.47 11.34 -17.43
N GLU A 159 14.45 10.50 -17.55
CA GLU A 159 13.05 10.90 -17.71
C GLU A 159 12.35 11.15 -16.37
N ARG A 160 12.99 10.77 -15.26
CA ARG A 160 12.47 10.83 -13.88
C ARG A 160 11.13 10.11 -13.73
N LYS A 161 10.96 9.00 -14.45
CA LYS A 161 9.72 8.20 -14.52
C LYS A 161 10.00 6.73 -14.27
N LEU A 162 8.97 6.01 -13.83
CA LEU A 162 9.03 4.55 -13.80
C LEU A 162 8.76 3.98 -15.18
N GLU A 163 9.65 3.12 -15.66
CA GLU A 163 9.35 2.14 -16.70
C GLU A 163 8.58 0.98 -16.09
N PHE A 164 7.62 0.43 -16.83
CA PHE A 164 6.77 -0.66 -16.37
C PHE A 164 6.94 -1.89 -17.27
N SER A 165 7.32 -3.02 -16.67
CA SER A 165 7.44 -4.30 -17.34
C SER A 165 6.65 -5.36 -16.60
N PHE A 166 5.50 -5.75 -17.12
CA PHE A 166 4.63 -6.74 -16.49
C PHE A 166 4.65 -8.06 -17.25
N TYR A 167 5.46 -9.01 -16.79
CA TYR A 167 5.42 -10.38 -17.30
C TYR A 167 4.19 -11.11 -16.73
N PRO A 168 3.36 -11.84 -17.53
CA PRO A 168 3.60 -12.32 -18.90
C PRO A 168 2.98 -11.48 -20.04
N PHE A 169 2.55 -10.24 -19.79
CA PHE A 169 1.84 -9.46 -20.81
C PHE A 169 2.82 -8.64 -21.66
N GLU A 170 2.72 -8.77 -22.99
CA GLU A 170 3.32 -7.78 -23.88
C GLU A 170 2.57 -6.45 -23.70
N ILE A 171 3.20 -5.54 -22.95
CA ILE A 171 2.76 -4.14 -22.94
C ILE A 171 3.05 -3.61 -24.35
N GLN A 172 2.04 -3.02 -24.98
CA GLN A 172 2.23 -2.42 -26.31
C GLN A 172 3.37 -1.38 -26.23
N GLU A 173 4.28 -1.39 -27.20
CA GLU A 173 5.53 -0.60 -27.21
C GLU A 173 5.34 0.92 -26.96
N GLU A 174 4.13 1.46 -27.11
CA GLU A 174 3.83 2.88 -26.86
C GLU A 174 3.70 3.24 -25.36
N ASP A 175 3.67 2.26 -24.46
CA ASP A 175 3.40 2.40 -23.02
C ASP A 175 4.59 1.97 -22.13
N GLU A 176 5.83 2.38 -22.46
CA GLU A 176 7.03 2.00 -21.67
C GLU A 176 7.03 2.61 -20.25
N PHE A 177 6.51 3.82 -20.09
CA PHE A 177 6.47 4.51 -18.80
C PHE A 177 5.13 4.30 -18.08
N LEU A 178 5.19 4.09 -16.78
CA LEU A 178 4.04 3.99 -15.91
C LEU A 178 3.14 5.22 -16.05
N THR A 179 1.88 4.98 -16.42
CA THR A 179 0.82 5.98 -16.50
C THR A 179 -0.39 5.52 -15.70
N GLN A 180 -1.34 6.42 -15.46
CA GLN A 180 -2.62 6.06 -14.84
C GLN A 180 -3.41 5.04 -15.66
N SER A 181 -3.26 5.04 -16.99
CA SER A 181 -3.86 4.03 -17.87
C SER A 181 -3.27 2.64 -17.59
N ILE A 182 -1.95 2.55 -17.47
CA ILE A 182 -1.23 1.31 -17.16
C ILE A 182 -1.59 0.82 -15.76
N ILE A 183 -1.56 1.70 -14.75
CA ILE A 183 -1.93 1.37 -13.36
C ILE A 183 -3.34 0.77 -13.33
N LYS A 184 -4.30 1.41 -14.01
CA LYS A 184 -5.69 0.94 -14.05
C LYS A 184 -5.85 -0.38 -14.79
N LYS A 185 -5.09 -0.60 -15.86
CA LYS A 185 -5.24 -1.75 -16.76
C LYS A 185 -4.52 -3.00 -16.26
N TYR A 186 -3.33 -2.84 -15.68
CA TYR A 186 -2.43 -3.97 -15.44
C TYR A 186 -2.12 -4.22 -13.96
N MET A 187 -2.19 -3.22 -13.06
CA MET A 187 -1.89 -3.47 -11.65
C MET A 187 -3.03 -4.27 -10.99
N PRO A 188 -2.76 -5.45 -10.41
CA PRO A 188 -3.80 -6.28 -9.82
C PRO A 188 -4.46 -5.59 -8.62
N GLU A 189 -5.78 -5.55 -8.62
CA GLU A 189 -6.57 -5.12 -7.47
C GLU A 189 -6.72 -6.28 -6.49
N ILE A 190 -6.27 -6.11 -5.25
CA ILE A 190 -6.46 -7.09 -4.16
C ILE A 190 -7.88 -6.95 -3.60
N SER A 191 -8.31 -5.70 -3.36
CA SER A 191 -9.63 -5.37 -2.83
C SER A 191 -10.13 -4.02 -3.35
N SER A 192 -11.45 -3.84 -3.33
CA SER A 192 -12.07 -2.60 -3.81
C SER A 192 -11.99 -1.47 -2.79
N THR A 193 -11.80 -1.80 -1.51
CA THR A 193 -11.65 -0.84 -0.40
C THR A 193 -10.59 -1.26 0.61
N PHE A 194 -10.02 -0.29 1.32
CA PHE A 194 -9.09 -0.49 2.44
C PHE A 194 -9.66 -1.40 3.55
N THR A 195 -10.92 -1.22 3.92
CA THR A 195 -11.56 -2.07 4.93
C THR A 195 -11.67 -3.52 4.48
N GLU A 196 -12.11 -3.76 3.24
CA GLU A 196 -12.19 -5.13 2.71
C GLU A 196 -10.83 -5.81 2.76
N PHE A 197 -9.75 -5.09 2.42
CA PHE A 197 -8.40 -5.61 2.55
C PHE A 197 -8.07 -6.02 3.99
N LEU A 198 -8.34 -5.16 4.99
CA LEU A 198 -8.10 -5.50 6.38
C LEU A 198 -8.91 -6.72 6.85
N GLU A 199 -10.13 -6.91 6.33
CA GLU A 199 -10.93 -8.11 6.62
C GLU A 199 -10.33 -9.36 5.96
N MET A 200 -9.79 -9.26 4.75
CA MET A 200 -9.11 -10.36 4.05
C MET A 200 -7.84 -10.84 4.78
N LEU A 201 -7.14 -9.96 5.47
CA LEU A 201 -5.92 -10.31 6.23
C LEU A 201 -6.15 -11.32 7.37
N CYS A 202 -7.42 -11.51 7.77
CA CYS A 202 -7.80 -12.43 8.85
C CYS A 202 -8.82 -13.49 8.40
N SER A 203 -9.01 -13.69 7.09
CA SER A 203 -9.85 -14.77 6.56
C SER A 203 -9.20 -16.13 6.77
N GLU A 204 -10.01 -17.16 7.00
CA GLU A 204 -9.54 -18.56 7.01
C GLU A 204 -9.26 -19.10 5.60
N ASP A 205 -9.71 -18.39 4.56
CA ASP A 205 -9.42 -18.72 3.17
C ASP A 205 -7.91 -18.55 2.90
N GLU A 206 -7.27 -19.61 2.44
CA GLU A 206 -5.88 -19.56 1.99
C GLU A 206 -5.77 -18.67 0.75
N TRP A 207 -5.10 -17.54 0.93
CA TRP A 207 -4.63 -16.70 -0.15
C TRP A 207 -3.17 -16.36 0.10
N ASP A 208 -2.46 -16.11 -0.99
CA ASP A 208 -1.07 -15.67 -1.00
C ASP A 208 -1.03 -14.41 -1.86
N ALA A 209 -0.50 -13.31 -1.31
CA ALA A 209 -0.37 -12.05 -2.04
C ALA A 209 0.60 -12.19 -3.22
N GLU A 210 1.61 -13.06 -3.08
CA GLU A 210 2.60 -13.32 -4.13
C GLU A 210 2.01 -14.20 -5.24
N ASP A 211 1.15 -15.16 -4.93
CA ASP A 211 0.46 -15.96 -5.97
C ASP A 211 -0.74 -15.24 -6.61
N TYR A 212 -1.11 -14.06 -6.10
CA TYR A 212 -2.33 -13.37 -6.52
C TYR A 212 -2.31 -13.05 -8.02
N TYR A 213 -1.15 -12.69 -8.57
CA TYR A 213 -1.03 -12.34 -9.99
C TYR A 213 -1.05 -13.57 -10.92
N GLU A 214 -0.58 -14.74 -10.49
CA GLU A 214 -0.71 -15.98 -11.28
C GLU A 214 -2.19 -16.30 -11.55
N LYS A 215 -3.05 -16.04 -10.56
CA LYS A 215 -4.49 -16.27 -10.65
C LYS A 215 -5.22 -15.20 -11.48
N VAL A 216 -4.71 -13.96 -11.50
CA VAL A 216 -5.26 -12.86 -12.32
C VAL A 216 -4.83 -13.00 -13.79
N GLY A 217 -3.57 -13.35 -14.05
CA GLY A 217 -3.05 -13.59 -15.40
C GLY A 217 -3.85 -14.67 -16.15
N ASN A 218 -4.18 -15.76 -15.45
CA ASN A 218 -4.99 -16.87 -15.97
C ASN A 218 -6.48 -16.54 -16.20
N LYS A 219 -7.00 -15.41 -15.69
CA LYS A 219 -8.39 -14.98 -15.93
C LYS A 219 -8.54 -14.10 -17.18
N VAL A 220 -7.46 -13.50 -17.68
CA VAL A 220 -7.49 -12.66 -18.89
C VAL A 220 -7.47 -13.51 -20.17
N GLU A 221 -7.07 -14.78 -20.09
CA GLU A 221 -7.11 -15.74 -21.21
C GLU A 221 -8.47 -16.45 -21.42
N LYS A 222 -9.56 -16.00 -20.77
CA LYS A 222 -10.91 -16.59 -20.95
C LYS A 222 -11.94 -15.60 -21.48
#